data_AF-A0A8S1BRK6-F1
#
_entry.id   AF-A0A8S1BRK6-F1
#
_cell.length_a   1.000
_cell.length_b   1.000
_cell.length_c   1.000
_cell.angle_alpha   90.00
_cell.angle_beta   90.00
_cell.angle_gamma   90.00
#
_symmetry.space_group_name_H-M   'P 1'
#
loop_
_entity.id
_entity.type
_entity.pdbx_description
1 polymer ?
#
loop_
_entity_poly.entity_id
_entity_poly.type
_entity_poly.pdbx_seq_one_letter_code
_entity_poly.pdbx_strand_id
1 'polypeptide(L)'
;MEIQNVNLQHWLTETPNHTTFRINKLKTFYPSVLHDCLVKQSMDLKSDQIPKSYILRPDCLIIEQWPADIAVEKTGKEVIVDALCAAAVLRGAHVFAPGVLGLPVNCRIGQRVDVYGDLEGHCKRGLKVPYEGKKQYVGMGYLQMLRADLFDNGVQPSGVAVHTILPASRLPVINESIYPKGVVLLQNLPSIICGWVVDAQANEYILDMCAAPGNKTTHLAEMSNDKAIIVAIDKSPRKAAKIKENCEIQGVTCVKAYAYDSTKCCSEDSVDIISGPPFPPNSFDKVLLDAPCSGLGQRPQLVNKMTPKIINSYKFVQRKLFAEAVKVLKVGGKLIYSTCTIAEQENECMIAWVLDKFPFLKLIPSEPLLGGPGLKNKGLNEEQRLMVQRFGPVDDEIRPVQNLYKNSIGFFIAAFVKLPL
;
A
#
# COMPACT_ATOMS: atom_id res chain seq x y z
N MET A 1 -5.99 6.05 -33.42
CA MET A 1 -6.39 4.85 -32.66
C MET A 1 -6.86 5.31 -31.31
N GLU A 2 -8.17 5.23 -31.11
CA GLU A 2 -8.84 5.60 -29.87
C GLU A 2 -8.27 4.76 -28.73
N ILE A 3 -7.78 5.44 -27.69
CA ILE A 3 -7.47 4.81 -26.41
C ILE A 3 -8.78 4.13 -25.99
N GLN A 4 -8.80 2.79 -25.89
CA GLN A 4 -9.91 2.09 -25.25
C GLN A 4 -10.20 2.86 -23.97
N ASN A 5 -11.39 3.47 -23.87
CA ASN A 5 -11.80 4.26 -22.71
C ASN A 5 -12.00 3.30 -21.54
N VAL A 6 -10.88 2.83 -20.98
CA VAL A 6 -10.83 2.11 -19.73
C VAL A 6 -11.51 3.03 -18.73
N ASN A 7 -12.65 2.59 -18.22
CA ASN A 7 -13.38 3.35 -17.22
C ASN A 7 -12.56 3.33 -15.93
N LEU A 8 -11.65 4.29 -15.82
CA LEU A 8 -10.69 4.42 -14.74
C LEU A 8 -11.40 4.56 -13.39
N GLN A 9 -12.54 5.25 -13.37
CA GLN A 9 -13.36 5.39 -12.17
C GLN A 9 -13.89 4.04 -11.72
N HIS A 10 -14.44 3.25 -12.64
CA HIS A 10 -14.90 1.90 -12.33
C HIS A 10 -13.75 1.03 -11.80
N TRP A 11 -12.61 1.01 -12.50
CA TRP A 11 -11.43 0.25 -12.06
C TRP A 11 -10.94 0.66 -10.66
N LEU A 12 -10.93 1.96 -10.35
CA LEU A 12 -10.55 2.47 -9.02
C LEU A 12 -11.50 1.99 -7.91
N THR A 13 -12.80 1.90 -8.20
CA THR A 13 -13.80 1.43 -7.23
C THR A 13 -13.76 -0.09 -7.02
N GLU A 14 -13.20 -0.84 -7.96
CA GLU A 14 -13.05 -2.29 -7.84
C GLU A 14 -11.87 -2.69 -6.96
N THR A 15 -12.08 -3.74 -6.17
CA THR A 15 -11.03 -4.36 -5.38
C THR A 15 -10.09 -5.16 -6.28
N PRO A 16 -8.75 -5.08 -6.09
CA PRO A 16 -7.83 -6.02 -6.71
C PRO A 16 -8.27 -7.46 -6.45
N ASN A 17 -8.19 -8.33 -7.47
CA ASN A 17 -8.66 -9.73 -7.37
C ASN A 17 -7.70 -10.68 -6.62
N HIS A 18 -6.72 -10.12 -5.92
CA HIS A 18 -5.77 -10.86 -5.15
C HIS A 18 -5.30 -10.04 -3.94
N THR A 19 -4.86 -10.77 -2.92
CA THR A 19 -4.20 -10.24 -1.74
C THR A 19 -2.72 -10.56 -1.82
N THR A 20 -1.89 -9.58 -1.51
CA THR A 20 -0.43 -9.71 -1.54
C THR A 20 0.14 -9.53 -0.15
N PHE A 21 0.92 -10.51 0.29
CA PHE A 21 1.68 -10.45 1.52
C PHE A 21 3.16 -10.45 1.19
N ARG A 22 3.90 -9.57 1.87
CA ARG A 22 5.35 -9.67 1.94
C ARG A 22 5.71 -10.68 3.02
N ILE A 23 6.55 -11.65 2.70
CA ILE A 23 7.10 -12.60 3.65
C ILE A 23 8.40 -12.02 4.20
N ASN A 24 8.51 -11.93 5.52
CA ASN A 24 9.74 -11.51 6.18
C ASN A 24 10.77 -12.64 6.12
N LYS A 25 11.79 -12.49 5.27
CA LYS A 25 12.86 -13.47 5.08
C LYS A 25 13.77 -13.66 6.30
N LEU A 26 13.73 -12.75 7.28
CA LEU A 26 14.49 -12.86 8.53
C LEU A 26 13.80 -13.80 9.54
N LYS A 27 12.58 -14.25 9.25
CA LYS A 27 11.80 -15.15 10.11
C LYS A 27 11.37 -16.40 9.33
N THR A 28 11.08 -17.46 10.07
CA THR A 28 10.56 -18.69 9.47
C THR A 28 9.10 -18.51 9.06
N PHE A 29 8.81 -18.78 7.79
CA PHE A 29 7.46 -18.80 7.24
C PHE A 29 7.01 -20.24 6.97
N TYR A 30 5.82 -20.59 7.46
CA TYR A 30 5.23 -21.93 7.29
C TYR A 30 4.01 -21.85 6.36
N PRO A 31 4.09 -22.34 5.12
CA PRO A 31 2.95 -22.36 4.19
C PRO A 31 1.74 -23.16 4.69
N SER A 32 1.95 -24.19 5.51
CA SER A 32 0.88 -25.01 6.09
C SER A 32 -0.10 -24.20 6.93
N VAL A 33 0.38 -23.20 7.68
CA VAL A 33 -0.46 -22.33 8.50
C VAL A 33 -1.49 -21.57 7.66
N LEU A 34 -1.08 -21.08 6.48
CA LEU A 34 -2.01 -20.45 5.54
C LEU A 34 -3.00 -21.47 4.99
N HIS A 35 -2.52 -22.65 4.59
CA HIS A 35 -3.36 -23.71 4.07
C HIS A 35 -4.45 -24.12 5.06
N ASP A 36 -4.08 -24.38 6.31
CA ASP A 36 -5.02 -24.75 7.38
C ASP A 36 -6.05 -23.64 7.64
N CYS A 37 -5.61 -22.36 7.59
CA CYS A 37 -6.50 -21.22 7.70
C CYS A 37 -7.54 -21.17 6.56
N LEU A 38 -7.11 -21.41 5.32
CA LEU A 38 -8.00 -21.44 4.16
C LEU A 38 -8.96 -22.63 4.21
N VAL A 39 -8.50 -23.82 4.61
CA VAL A 39 -9.35 -25.00 4.81
C VAL A 39 -10.42 -24.73 5.88
N LYS A 40 -10.05 -24.09 6.99
CA LYS A 40 -11.04 -23.71 8.02
C LYS A 40 -12.09 -22.73 7.48
N GLN A 41 -11.67 -21.74 6.70
CA GLN A 41 -12.61 -20.80 6.08
C GLN A 41 -13.51 -21.48 5.04
N SER A 42 -13.03 -22.48 4.31
CA SER A 42 -13.85 -23.21 3.33
C SER A 42 -14.98 -23.98 4.02
N MET A 43 -14.72 -24.57 5.19
CA MET A 43 -15.75 -25.21 6.02
C MET A 43 -16.84 -24.22 6.46
N ASP A 44 -16.47 -23.01 6.89
CA ASP A 44 -17.41 -21.95 7.26
C ASP A 44 -18.28 -21.50 6.07
N LEU A 45 -17.70 -21.54 4.87
CA LEU A 45 -18.34 -21.24 3.59
C LEU A 45 -19.11 -22.43 2.99
N LYS A 46 -19.05 -23.61 3.63
CA LYS A 46 -19.62 -24.87 3.14
C LYS A 46 -19.14 -25.20 1.72
N SER A 47 -17.84 -25.03 1.48
CA SER A 47 -17.18 -25.32 0.20
C SER A 47 -16.00 -26.26 0.40
N ASP A 48 -15.85 -27.19 -0.55
CA ASP A 48 -14.69 -28.08 -0.63
C ASP A 48 -13.53 -27.46 -1.43
N GLN A 49 -13.75 -26.28 -2.03
CA GLN A 49 -12.74 -25.57 -2.80
C GLN A 49 -12.00 -24.58 -1.90
N ILE A 50 -10.69 -24.40 -2.12
CA ILE A 50 -9.87 -23.37 -1.48
C ILE A 50 -9.28 -22.43 -2.55
N PRO A 51 -9.05 -21.14 -2.24
CA PRO A 51 -8.47 -20.21 -3.19
C PRO A 51 -7.03 -20.61 -3.51
N LYS A 52 -6.59 -20.32 -4.74
CA LYS A 52 -5.21 -20.54 -5.15
C LYS A 52 -4.28 -19.58 -4.40
N SER A 53 -3.19 -20.11 -3.87
CA SER A 53 -2.11 -19.31 -3.28
C SER A 53 -0.75 -19.80 -3.80
N TYR A 54 0.18 -18.88 -4.07
CA TYR A 54 1.52 -19.22 -4.55
C TYR A 54 2.55 -18.15 -4.19
N ILE A 55 3.81 -18.57 -4.16
CA ILE A 55 4.97 -17.71 -3.94
C ILE A 55 5.43 -17.17 -5.28
N LEU A 56 5.25 -15.87 -5.52
CA LEU A 56 5.68 -15.20 -6.75
C LEU A 56 7.21 -14.99 -6.76
N ARG A 57 7.76 -14.63 -5.60
CA ARG A 57 9.18 -14.56 -5.27
C ARG A 57 9.35 -14.95 -3.80
N PRO A 58 10.55 -15.33 -3.33
CA PRO A 58 10.74 -15.82 -1.95
C PRO A 58 10.15 -14.92 -0.84
N ASP A 59 10.00 -13.62 -1.10
CA ASP A 59 9.45 -12.60 -0.20
C ASP A 59 8.03 -12.14 -0.56
N CYS A 60 7.35 -12.75 -1.53
CA CYS A 60 6.04 -12.32 -2.02
C CYS A 60 5.06 -13.47 -2.23
N LEU A 61 4.05 -13.51 -1.36
CA LEU A 61 2.93 -14.44 -1.40
C LEU A 61 1.73 -13.77 -2.07
N ILE A 62 1.13 -14.48 -3.03
CA ILE A 62 -0.13 -14.11 -3.69
C ILE A 62 -1.22 -15.08 -3.22
N ILE A 63 -2.38 -14.53 -2.88
CA ILE A 63 -3.60 -15.28 -2.58
C ILE A 63 -4.72 -14.73 -3.47
N GLU A 64 -5.33 -15.59 -4.28
CA GLU A 64 -6.43 -15.23 -5.19
C GLU A 64 -7.80 -15.24 -4.47
N GLN A 65 -8.84 -14.80 -5.17
CA GLN A 65 -10.22 -14.85 -4.68
C GLN A 65 -10.71 -16.29 -4.47
N TRP A 66 -11.65 -16.45 -3.55
CA TRP A 66 -12.54 -17.61 -3.53
C TRP A 66 -13.23 -17.81 -4.88
N PRO A 67 -13.51 -19.04 -5.33
CA PRO A 67 -14.28 -19.35 -6.54
C PRO A 67 -15.61 -18.59 -6.68
N ALA A 68 -16.07 -18.37 -7.91
CA ALA A 68 -17.20 -17.47 -8.21
C ALA A 68 -18.58 -18.03 -7.80
N ASP A 69 -18.68 -19.35 -7.68
CA ASP A 69 -19.82 -20.10 -7.18
C ASP A 69 -19.99 -20.02 -5.66
N ILE A 70 -18.98 -19.53 -4.92
CA ILE A 70 -19.10 -19.25 -3.50
C ILE A 70 -19.85 -17.93 -3.30
N ALA A 71 -21.15 -18.06 -3.08
CA ALA A 71 -22.04 -16.99 -2.66
C ALA A 71 -22.79 -17.40 -1.40
N VAL A 72 -23.07 -16.42 -0.54
CA VAL A 72 -23.87 -16.63 0.66
C VAL A 72 -25.08 -15.70 0.62
N GLU A 73 -26.25 -16.23 0.95
CA GLU A 73 -27.50 -15.49 0.96
C GLU A 73 -27.47 -14.35 1.99
N LYS A 74 -28.00 -13.19 1.58
CA LYS A 74 -28.15 -12.03 2.45
C LYS A 74 -29.19 -12.31 3.53
N THR A 75 -28.90 -11.90 4.76
CA THR A 75 -29.78 -12.12 5.91
C THR A 75 -30.79 -10.99 6.09
N GLY A 76 -30.57 -9.84 5.47
CA GLY A 76 -31.35 -8.62 5.67
C GLY A 76 -31.04 -7.90 6.98
N LYS A 77 -30.11 -8.42 7.81
CA LYS A 77 -29.66 -7.76 9.04
C LYS A 77 -28.43 -6.93 8.74
N GLU A 78 -28.65 -5.65 8.46
CA GLU A 78 -27.61 -4.75 7.98
C GLU A 78 -26.77 -4.14 9.10
N VAL A 79 -25.45 -4.19 8.98
CA VAL A 79 -24.50 -3.38 9.76
C VAL A 79 -23.92 -2.32 8.84
N ILE A 80 -24.05 -1.06 9.23
CA ILE A 80 -23.54 0.06 8.44
C ILE A 80 -22.17 0.47 8.98
N VAL A 81 -21.19 0.58 8.10
CA VAL A 81 -19.82 0.99 8.41
C VAL A 81 -19.42 2.21 7.59
N ASP A 82 -18.40 2.95 8.05
CA ASP A 82 -17.84 4.03 7.25
C ASP A 82 -17.12 3.51 5.98
N ALA A 83 -16.90 4.41 5.01
CA ALA A 83 -16.29 4.05 3.73
C ALA A 83 -14.87 3.46 3.83
N LEU A 84 -14.08 3.84 4.85
CA LEU A 84 -12.72 3.31 5.03
C LEU A 84 -12.78 1.88 5.56
N CYS A 85 -13.65 1.62 6.53
CA CYS A 85 -13.94 0.29 7.03
C CYS A 85 -14.50 -0.59 5.91
N ALA A 86 -15.43 -0.07 5.10
CA ALA A 86 -15.99 -0.76 3.95
C ALA A 86 -14.90 -1.19 2.94
N ALA A 87 -13.98 -0.29 2.59
CA ALA A 87 -12.85 -0.59 1.72
C ALA A 87 -11.89 -1.64 2.34
N ALA A 88 -11.68 -1.60 3.65
CA ALA A 88 -10.87 -2.59 4.36
C ALA A 88 -11.52 -3.98 4.36
N VAL A 89 -12.84 -4.06 4.59
CA VAL A 89 -13.61 -5.32 4.51
C VAL A 89 -13.50 -5.92 3.12
N LEU A 90 -13.66 -5.10 2.07
CA LEU A 90 -13.44 -5.52 0.69
C LEU A 90 -12.01 -6.04 0.44
N ARG A 91 -11.01 -5.66 1.25
CA ARG A 91 -9.63 -6.19 1.18
C ARG A 91 -9.39 -7.39 2.10
N GLY A 92 -10.44 -7.99 2.66
CA GLY A 92 -10.34 -9.17 3.53
C GLY A 92 -10.19 -8.85 5.01
N ALA A 93 -10.57 -7.66 5.47
CA ALA A 93 -10.55 -7.32 6.89
C ALA A 93 -11.83 -7.72 7.63
N HIS A 94 -11.70 -7.92 8.94
CA HIS A 94 -12.84 -7.88 9.87
C HIS A 94 -13.38 -6.45 10.01
N VAL A 95 -14.62 -6.31 10.47
CA VAL A 95 -15.17 -5.01 10.88
C VAL A 95 -14.72 -4.73 12.30
N PHE A 96 -13.94 -3.67 12.49
CA PHE A 96 -13.54 -3.20 13.81
C PHE A 96 -14.54 -2.17 14.35
N ALA A 97 -14.75 -2.21 15.67
CA ALA A 97 -15.72 -1.43 16.40
C ALA A 97 -15.72 0.09 16.09
N PRO A 98 -14.55 0.77 15.95
CA PRO A 98 -14.51 2.19 15.60
C PRO A 98 -15.21 2.55 14.29
N GLY A 99 -15.20 1.64 13.31
CA GLY A 99 -15.76 1.86 11.97
C GLY A 99 -17.26 1.57 11.83
N VAL A 100 -17.91 1.06 12.88
CA VAL A 100 -19.35 0.78 12.87
C VAL A 100 -20.14 2.07 13.10
N LEU A 101 -21.08 2.36 12.20
CA LEU A 101 -21.98 3.51 12.25
C LEU A 101 -23.41 3.13 12.66
N GLY A 102 -23.91 1.99 12.18
CA GLY A 102 -25.29 1.54 12.42
C GLY A 102 -25.37 0.05 12.70
N LEU A 103 -26.20 -0.32 13.67
CA LEU A 103 -26.48 -1.72 14.05
C LEU A 103 -27.95 -1.83 14.52
N PRO A 104 -28.79 -2.67 13.92
CA PRO A 104 -30.19 -2.82 14.34
C PRO A 104 -30.33 -3.29 15.78
N VAL A 105 -31.43 -2.91 16.44
CA VAL A 105 -31.69 -3.21 17.87
C VAL A 105 -31.91 -4.70 18.16
N ASN A 106 -32.45 -5.47 17.21
CA ASN A 106 -32.83 -6.87 17.44
C ASN A 106 -31.74 -7.85 16.99
N CYS A 107 -30.47 -7.53 17.25
CA CYS A 107 -29.32 -8.34 16.88
C CYS A 107 -28.79 -9.17 18.07
N ARG A 108 -28.27 -10.36 17.79
CA ARG A 108 -27.65 -11.27 18.76
C ARG A 108 -26.20 -11.57 18.37
N ILE A 109 -25.34 -11.78 19.36
CA ILE A 109 -23.97 -12.26 19.12
C ILE A 109 -24.01 -13.61 18.41
N GLY A 110 -23.06 -13.82 17.48
CA GLY A 110 -22.96 -15.03 16.66
C GLY A 110 -23.96 -15.12 15.52
N GLN A 111 -24.92 -14.18 15.41
CA GLN A 111 -25.81 -14.15 14.25
C GLN A 111 -25.08 -13.67 13.00
N ARG A 112 -25.53 -14.11 11.82
CA ARG A 112 -25.04 -13.62 10.53
C ARG A 112 -25.62 -12.23 10.22
N VAL A 113 -24.76 -11.32 9.77
CA VAL A 113 -25.11 -9.95 9.38
C VAL A 113 -24.49 -9.58 8.04
N ASP A 114 -25.20 -8.73 7.31
CA ASP A 114 -24.75 -8.14 6.05
C ASP A 114 -24.07 -6.79 6.33
N VAL A 115 -22.86 -6.60 5.83
CA VAL A 115 -22.09 -5.37 6.05
C VAL A 115 -22.23 -4.45 4.83
N TYR A 116 -22.62 -3.21 5.09
CA TYR A 116 -22.77 -2.17 4.08
C TYR A 116 -21.92 -0.94 4.43
N GLY A 117 -21.19 -0.42 3.44
CA GLY A 117 -20.46 0.84 3.55
C GLY A 117 -21.35 2.04 3.20
N ASP A 118 -21.34 3.07 4.05
CA ASP A 118 -21.90 4.38 3.74
C ASP A 118 -20.92 5.16 2.85
N LEU A 119 -21.31 5.37 1.59
CA LEU A 119 -20.45 6.01 0.59
C LEU A 119 -20.54 7.54 0.61
N GLU A 120 -21.62 8.09 1.16
CA GLU A 120 -21.86 9.54 1.17
C GLU A 120 -21.49 10.17 2.52
N GLY A 121 -21.35 9.36 3.57
CA GLY A 121 -21.01 9.85 4.91
C GLY A 121 -22.21 10.49 5.62
N HIS A 122 -23.44 10.16 5.20
CA HIS A 122 -24.67 10.69 5.77
C HIS A 122 -25.23 9.82 6.92
N CYS A 123 -24.71 8.61 7.12
CA CYS A 123 -25.13 7.74 8.21
C CYS A 123 -24.63 8.28 9.56
N LYS A 124 -25.58 8.62 10.44
CA LYS A 124 -25.25 9.06 11.81
C LYS A 124 -24.79 7.87 12.64
N ARG A 125 -23.71 8.07 13.41
CA ARG A 125 -23.21 7.07 14.36
C ARG A 125 -24.30 6.73 15.40
N GLY A 126 -24.51 5.43 15.63
CA GLY A 126 -25.53 4.91 16.53
C GLY A 126 -26.87 4.61 15.87
N LEU A 127 -26.99 4.69 14.54
CA LEU A 127 -28.24 4.43 13.80
C LEU A 127 -28.86 3.08 14.21
N LYS A 128 -30.17 3.10 14.52
CA LYS A 128 -30.95 1.96 15.05
C LYS A 128 -31.84 1.29 13.99
N VAL A 129 -32.22 2.06 12.97
CA VAL A 129 -33.16 1.69 11.92
C VAL A 129 -32.39 1.37 10.62
N PRO A 130 -33.02 0.70 9.63
CA PRO A 130 -32.41 0.54 8.31
C PRO A 130 -31.93 1.88 7.73
N TYR A 131 -30.77 1.84 7.09
CA TYR A 131 -30.21 3.03 6.44
C TYR A 131 -30.72 3.13 5.00
N GLU A 132 -31.44 4.22 4.71
CA GLU A 132 -32.04 4.48 3.39
C GLU A 132 -31.10 5.23 2.43
N GLY A 133 -29.95 5.72 2.92
CA GLY A 133 -28.98 6.43 2.09
C GLY A 133 -28.22 5.50 1.14
N LYS A 134 -27.41 6.09 0.24
CA LYS A 134 -26.60 5.31 -0.71
C LYS A 134 -25.57 4.48 0.03
N LYS A 135 -25.74 3.15 -0.06
CA LYS A 135 -24.89 2.17 0.61
C LYS A 135 -24.42 1.08 -0.34
N GLN A 136 -23.25 0.52 -0.09
CA GLN A 136 -22.67 -0.56 -0.89
C GLN A 136 -22.49 -1.81 -0.03
N TYR A 137 -22.98 -2.96 -0.52
CA TYR A 137 -22.69 -4.23 0.12
C TYR A 137 -21.21 -4.56 0.00
N VAL A 138 -20.54 -4.82 1.13
CA VAL A 138 -19.09 -5.09 1.18
C VAL A 138 -18.74 -6.46 1.72
N GLY A 139 -19.71 -7.18 2.28
CA GLY A 139 -19.52 -8.57 2.69
C GLY A 139 -20.48 -8.96 3.80
N MET A 140 -20.18 -10.07 4.45
CA MET A 140 -20.95 -10.57 5.58
C MET A 140 -20.07 -11.21 6.63
N GLY A 141 -20.61 -11.36 7.83
CA GLY A 141 -19.92 -12.02 8.92
C GLY A 141 -20.79 -12.34 10.12
N TYR A 142 -20.15 -12.84 11.18
CA TYR A 142 -20.78 -13.10 12.47
C TYR A 142 -20.60 -11.90 13.40
N LEU A 143 -21.72 -11.41 13.94
CA LEU A 143 -21.69 -10.28 14.89
C LEU A 143 -20.99 -10.68 16.20
N GLN A 144 -20.04 -9.85 16.65
CA GLN A 144 -19.23 -10.06 17.86
C GLN A 144 -19.47 -8.99 18.94
N MET A 145 -20.12 -7.88 18.58
CA MET A 145 -20.46 -6.80 19.52
C MET A 145 -21.92 -6.38 19.36
N LEU A 146 -22.57 -6.10 20.47
CA LEU A 146 -23.91 -5.53 20.49
C LEU A 146 -23.84 -4.00 20.49
N ARG A 147 -25.00 -3.36 20.39
CA ARG A 147 -25.10 -1.90 20.40
C ARG A 147 -24.53 -1.28 21.67
N ALA A 148 -24.73 -1.93 22.82
CA ALA A 148 -24.22 -1.45 24.11
C ALA A 148 -22.69 -1.32 24.11
N ASP A 149 -22.00 -2.29 23.48
CA ASP A 149 -20.55 -2.31 23.35
C ASP A 149 -20.00 -1.27 22.36
N LEU A 150 -20.87 -0.70 21.51
CA LEU A 150 -20.48 0.18 20.41
C LEU A 150 -20.86 1.65 20.61
N PHE A 151 -22.00 1.91 21.26
CA PHE A 151 -22.65 3.21 21.23
C PHE A 151 -23.14 3.73 22.58
N ASP A 152 -23.03 2.96 23.66
CA ASP A 152 -23.44 3.47 24.98
C ASP A 152 -22.50 4.58 25.46
N ASN A 153 -23.05 5.45 26.30
CA ASN A 153 -22.35 6.63 26.78
C ASN A 153 -21.08 6.25 27.54
N GLY A 154 -19.95 6.86 27.17
CA GLY A 154 -18.65 6.63 27.81
C GLY A 154 -17.84 5.46 27.22
N VAL A 155 -18.41 4.68 26.29
CA VAL A 155 -17.68 3.58 25.64
C VAL A 155 -16.73 4.13 24.58
N GLN A 156 -15.47 3.68 24.63
CA GLN A 156 -14.51 3.82 23.52
C GLN A 156 -14.39 2.46 22.83
N PRO A 157 -15.22 2.19 21.81
CA PRO A 157 -15.33 0.85 21.25
C PRO A 157 -14.04 0.47 20.53
N SER A 158 -13.54 -0.74 20.82
CA SER A 158 -12.33 -1.28 20.21
C SER A 158 -12.48 -2.80 20.03
N GLY A 159 -11.67 -3.40 19.15
CA GLY A 159 -11.76 -4.82 18.81
C GLY A 159 -12.67 -5.11 17.61
N VAL A 160 -12.91 -6.40 17.37
CA VAL A 160 -13.69 -6.88 16.23
C VAL A 160 -15.18 -6.84 16.57
N ALA A 161 -15.97 -6.09 15.80
CA ALA A 161 -17.42 -6.00 15.93
C ALA A 161 -18.14 -6.98 15.01
N VAL A 162 -17.59 -7.27 13.83
CA VAL A 162 -18.08 -8.34 12.93
C VAL A 162 -16.89 -9.16 12.47
N HIS A 163 -16.93 -10.45 12.77
CA HIS A 163 -16.01 -11.43 12.20
C HIS A 163 -16.44 -11.74 10.77
N THR A 164 -15.87 -11.01 9.81
CA THR A 164 -16.09 -11.21 8.37
C THR A 164 -15.82 -12.66 7.97
N ILE A 165 -16.77 -13.27 7.25
CA ILE A 165 -16.67 -14.61 6.68
C ILE A 165 -16.36 -14.51 5.19
N LEU A 166 -17.10 -13.66 4.46
CA LEU A 166 -16.94 -13.49 3.02
C LEU A 166 -17.10 -12.00 2.66
N PRO A 167 -16.02 -11.33 2.25
CA PRO A 167 -16.10 -10.04 1.58
C PRO A 167 -16.83 -10.17 0.24
N ALA A 168 -17.51 -9.11 -0.19
CA ALA A 168 -18.14 -9.05 -1.52
C ALA A 168 -17.10 -9.18 -2.67
N SER A 169 -15.85 -8.84 -2.39
CA SER A 169 -14.72 -9.05 -3.30
C SER A 169 -14.26 -10.50 -3.39
N ARG A 170 -14.81 -11.42 -2.58
CA ARG A 170 -14.36 -12.82 -2.45
C ARG A 170 -12.88 -12.99 -2.06
N LEU A 171 -12.21 -11.95 -1.58
CA LEU A 171 -10.86 -12.11 -1.06
C LEU A 171 -10.90 -12.89 0.26
N PRO A 172 -9.98 -13.85 0.48
CA PRO A 172 -9.88 -14.55 1.76
C PRO A 172 -9.58 -13.59 2.92
N VAL A 173 -10.14 -13.90 4.09
CA VAL A 173 -9.95 -13.09 5.29
C VAL A 173 -8.67 -13.55 5.98
N ILE A 174 -7.55 -12.96 5.59
CA ILE A 174 -6.22 -13.26 6.12
C ILE A 174 -5.75 -12.04 6.91
N ASN A 175 -5.59 -12.21 8.22
CA ASN A 175 -5.24 -11.13 9.13
C ASN A 175 -3.93 -11.45 9.86
N GLU A 176 -3.43 -10.50 10.65
CA GLU A 176 -2.17 -10.66 11.38
C GLU A 176 -2.24 -11.70 12.53
N SER A 177 -3.39 -12.30 12.84
CA SER A 177 -3.47 -13.34 13.87
C SER A 177 -3.15 -14.74 13.35
N ILE A 178 -3.13 -14.96 12.03
CA ILE A 178 -2.81 -16.27 11.47
C ILE A 178 -1.32 -16.62 11.61
N TYR A 179 -0.45 -15.61 11.64
CA TYR A 179 0.99 -15.76 11.81
C TYR A 179 1.46 -14.96 13.02
N PRO A 180 2.58 -15.34 13.66
CA PRO A 180 3.24 -14.47 14.62
C PRO A 180 3.55 -13.10 14.00
N LYS A 181 3.43 -12.03 14.80
CA LYS A 181 3.65 -10.67 14.33
C LYS A 181 5.02 -10.52 13.64
N GLY A 182 5.00 -9.85 12.50
CA GLY A 182 6.19 -9.57 11.69
C GLY A 182 6.70 -10.74 10.84
N VAL A 183 6.02 -11.88 10.77
CA VAL A 183 6.36 -12.97 9.82
C VAL A 183 5.84 -12.66 8.41
N VAL A 184 4.64 -12.09 8.32
CA VAL A 184 4.07 -11.58 7.07
C VAL A 184 3.57 -10.16 7.26
N LEU A 185 3.57 -9.38 6.18
CA LEU A 185 3.05 -8.02 6.14
C LEU A 185 2.12 -7.86 4.95
N LEU A 186 0.89 -7.40 5.18
CA LEU A 186 0.00 -7.02 4.09
C LEU A 186 0.58 -5.80 3.36
N GLN A 187 1.00 -5.98 2.11
CA GLN A 187 1.65 -4.93 1.33
C GLN A 187 1.27 -5.09 -0.14
N ASN A 188 0.80 -4.01 -0.76
CA ASN A 188 0.39 -4.03 -2.16
C ASN A 188 1.56 -4.44 -3.07
N LEU A 189 1.28 -5.26 -4.09
CA LEU A 189 2.29 -5.81 -5.01
C LEU A 189 3.26 -4.76 -5.59
N PRO A 190 2.81 -3.59 -6.12
CA PRO A 190 3.74 -2.58 -6.64
C PRO A 190 4.67 -2.00 -5.56
N SER A 191 4.24 -1.95 -4.31
CA SER A 191 5.09 -1.51 -3.19
C SER A 191 6.17 -2.54 -2.84
N ILE A 192 5.91 -3.84 -3.04
CA ILE A 192 6.93 -4.90 -2.89
C ILE A 192 7.90 -4.84 -4.09
N ILE A 193 7.38 -4.68 -5.30
CA ILE A 193 8.20 -4.49 -6.52
C ILE A 193 9.13 -3.28 -6.37
N CYS A 194 8.66 -2.18 -5.77
CA CYS A 194 9.52 -1.03 -5.46
C CYS A 194 10.73 -1.41 -4.61
N GLY A 195 10.59 -2.31 -3.63
CA GLY A 195 11.73 -2.86 -2.88
C GLY A 195 12.69 -3.61 -3.78
N TRP A 196 12.18 -4.48 -4.67
CA TRP A 196 12.99 -5.18 -5.67
C TRP A 196 13.75 -4.24 -6.61
N VAL A 197 13.15 -3.09 -6.96
CA VAL A 197 13.81 -2.06 -7.78
C VAL A 197 14.91 -1.35 -7.00
N VAL A 198 14.73 -1.11 -5.71
CA VAL A 198 15.82 -0.56 -4.87
C VAL A 198 16.98 -1.54 -4.79
N ASP A 199 16.67 -2.83 -4.65
CA ASP A 199 17.65 -3.92 -4.64
C ASP A 199 18.70 -3.76 -3.54
N ALA A 200 18.28 -3.52 -2.29
CA ALA A 200 19.17 -3.26 -1.17
C ALA A 200 20.16 -4.40 -0.91
N GLN A 201 21.46 -4.08 -0.87
CA GLN A 201 22.55 -5.02 -0.63
C GLN A 201 23.17 -4.82 0.75
N ALA A 202 23.91 -5.83 1.22
CA ALA A 202 24.67 -5.73 2.46
C ALA A 202 25.75 -4.63 2.37
N ASN A 203 25.99 -3.94 3.49
CA ASN A 203 26.98 -2.87 3.65
C ASN A 203 26.72 -1.58 2.85
N GLU A 204 25.57 -1.44 2.18
CA GLU A 204 25.18 -0.18 1.53
C GLU A 204 24.57 0.80 2.53
N TYR A 205 24.84 2.10 2.34
CA TYR A 205 24.13 3.18 2.99
C TYR A 205 22.90 3.54 2.17
N ILE A 206 21.72 3.35 2.76
CA ILE A 206 20.43 3.55 2.08
C ILE A 206 19.59 4.57 2.86
N LEU A 207 19.08 5.59 2.17
CA LEU A 207 18.14 6.56 2.73
C LEU A 207 16.72 6.32 2.24
N ASP A 208 15.77 6.15 3.16
CA ASP A 208 14.34 6.22 2.89
C ASP A 208 13.79 7.56 3.40
N MET A 209 13.47 8.47 2.48
CA MET A 209 13.17 9.87 2.81
C MET A 209 11.77 10.11 3.36
N CYS A 210 10.83 9.18 3.17
CA CYS A 210 9.43 9.32 3.53
C CYS A 210 8.90 7.98 4.06
N ALA A 211 9.58 7.48 5.07
CA ALA A 211 9.60 6.05 5.38
C ALA A 211 8.32 5.52 6.04
N ALA A 212 7.53 6.37 6.72
CA ALA A 212 6.46 5.85 7.57
C ALA A 212 5.30 5.23 6.78
N PRO A 213 4.74 4.10 7.25
CA PRO A 213 4.96 3.47 8.56
C PRO A 213 6.17 2.51 8.63
N GLY A 214 7.01 2.43 7.60
CA GLY A 214 8.23 1.61 7.58
C GLY A 214 8.15 0.39 6.68
N ASN A 215 7.04 0.21 5.93
CA ASN A 215 6.83 -1.01 5.15
C ASN A 215 7.93 -1.21 4.09
N LYS A 216 8.27 -0.18 3.30
CA LYS A 216 9.37 -0.30 2.32
C LYS A 216 10.71 -0.38 3.05
N THR A 217 10.92 0.44 4.07
CA THR A 217 12.13 0.44 4.90
C THR A 217 12.49 -0.95 5.43
N THR A 218 11.54 -1.67 6.03
CA THR A 218 11.80 -3.02 6.55
C THR A 218 11.98 -4.05 5.44
N HIS A 219 11.35 -3.85 4.29
CA HIS A 219 11.62 -4.69 3.11
C HIS A 219 13.08 -4.54 2.66
N LEU A 220 13.61 -3.32 2.62
CA LEU A 220 15.01 -3.08 2.27
C LEU A 220 15.96 -3.76 3.27
N ALA A 221 15.62 -3.73 4.57
CA ALA A 221 16.38 -4.46 5.59
C ALA A 221 16.38 -5.98 5.30
N GLU A 222 15.22 -6.58 5.06
CA GLU A 222 15.06 -8.00 4.71
C GLU A 222 15.83 -8.38 3.43
N MET A 223 15.85 -7.49 2.43
CA MET A 223 16.59 -7.71 1.19
C MET A 223 18.11 -7.75 1.42
N SER A 224 18.62 -6.86 2.25
CA SER A 224 20.03 -6.82 2.65
C SER A 224 20.42 -7.91 3.67
N ASN A 225 19.49 -8.79 4.06
CA ASN A 225 19.62 -9.72 5.19
C ASN A 225 20.02 -9.02 6.50
N ASP A 226 19.44 -7.84 6.74
CA ASP A 226 19.69 -6.96 7.89
C ASP A 226 21.17 -6.51 8.02
N LYS A 227 21.87 -6.36 6.88
CA LYS A 227 23.30 -5.98 6.83
C LYS A 227 23.59 -4.65 6.13
N ALA A 228 22.58 -3.96 5.60
CA ALA A 228 22.72 -2.58 5.12
C ALA A 228 22.84 -1.59 6.31
N ILE A 229 23.09 -0.32 6.04
CA ILE A 229 22.88 0.78 6.98
C ILE A 229 21.73 1.62 6.44
N ILE A 230 20.53 1.42 6.99
CA ILE A 230 19.32 2.07 6.50
C ILE A 230 18.97 3.24 7.40
N VAL A 231 18.85 4.42 6.82
CA VAL A 231 18.35 5.61 7.50
C VAL A 231 16.93 5.90 7.02
N ALA A 232 16.00 5.95 7.96
CA ALA A 232 14.58 6.14 7.68
C ALA A 232 14.11 7.47 8.26
N ILE A 233 13.57 8.35 7.43
CA ILE A 233 13.10 9.67 7.86
C ILE A 233 11.61 9.80 7.61
N ASP A 234 10.91 10.37 8.59
CA ASP A 234 9.61 10.97 8.38
C ASP A 234 9.52 12.27 9.20
N LYS A 235 8.71 13.22 8.74
CA LYS A 235 8.57 14.54 9.40
C LYS A 235 7.96 14.47 10.80
N SER A 236 7.11 13.48 11.08
CA SER A 236 6.38 13.40 12.34
C SER A 236 7.08 12.48 13.36
N PRO A 237 7.28 12.93 14.62
CA PRO A 237 7.80 12.06 15.69
C PRO A 237 6.98 10.79 15.90
N ARG A 238 5.65 10.89 15.82
CA ARG A 238 4.75 9.73 15.92
C ARG A 238 4.99 8.72 14.81
N LYS A 239 5.21 9.20 13.59
CA LYS A 239 5.48 8.37 12.42
C LYS A 239 6.87 7.72 12.49
N ALA A 240 7.88 8.47 12.93
CA ALA A 240 9.22 7.94 13.19
C ALA A 240 9.20 6.85 14.29
N ALA A 241 8.44 7.06 15.38
CA ALA A 241 8.22 6.04 16.40
C ALA A 241 7.52 4.80 15.83
N LYS A 242 6.57 4.97 14.91
CA LYS A 242 5.90 3.83 14.26
C LYS A 242 6.84 3.01 13.38
N ILE A 243 7.80 3.64 12.71
CA ILE A 243 8.85 2.93 11.96
C ILE A 243 9.66 2.05 12.92
N LYS A 244 10.09 2.61 14.06
CA LYS A 244 10.85 1.85 15.09
C LYS A 244 10.06 0.65 15.61
N GLU A 245 8.81 0.86 16.00
CA GLU A 245 7.91 -0.21 16.45
C GLU A 245 7.78 -1.32 15.39
N ASN A 246 7.62 -0.95 14.11
CA ASN A 246 7.50 -1.93 13.03
C ASN A 246 8.83 -2.66 12.77
N CYS A 247 9.98 -2.00 12.91
CA CYS A 247 11.30 -2.65 12.86
C CYS A 247 11.45 -3.67 14.00
N GLU A 248 11.10 -3.29 15.23
CA GLU A 248 11.13 -4.18 16.41
C GLU A 248 10.23 -5.41 16.20
N ILE A 249 8.99 -5.21 15.76
CA ILE A 249 8.04 -6.30 15.45
C ILE A 249 8.61 -7.25 14.39
N GLN A 250 9.30 -6.72 13.38
CA GLN A 250 9.85 -7.51 12.27
C GLN A 250 11.25 -8.06 12.55
N GLY A 251 11.87 -7.72 13.68
CA GLY A 251 13.22 -8.16 14.03
C GLY A 251 14.32 -7.52 13.19
N VAL A 252 14.08 -6.30 12.70
CA VAL A 252 15.02 -5.52 11.89
C VAL A 252 15.89 -4.67 12.80
N THR A 253 17.21 -4.75 12.67
CA THR A 253 18.17 -4.05 13.52
C THR A 253 19.00 -3.00 12.77
N CYS A 254 19.08 -3.09 11.44
CA CYS A 254 19.95 -2.25 10.64
C CYS A 254 19.37 -0.86 10.28
N VAL A 255 18.17 -0.54 10.80
CA VAL A 255 17.44 0.70 10.51
C VAL A 255 17.57 1.71 11.64
N LYS A 256 17.97 2.95 11.29
CA LYS A 256 17.91 4.12 12.18
C LYS A 256 16.81 5.07 11.74
N ALA A 257 15.77 5.22 12.56
CA ALA A 257 14.63 6.08 12.25
C ALA A 257 14.70 7.44 12.96
N TYR A 258 14.48 8.52 12.20
CA TYR A 258 14.54 9.91 12.67
C TYR A 258 13.27 10.70 12.32
N ALA A 259 12.90 11.60 13.22
CA ALA A 259 11.84 12.59 12.99
C ALA A 259 12.48 13.86 12.41
N TYR A 260 12.46 14.03 11.08
CA TYR A 260 13.15 15.13 10.40
C TYR A 260 12.46 15.54 9.11
N ASP A 261 12.61 16.80 8.70
CA ASP A 261 12.07 17.29 7.43
C ASP A 261 13.02 16.94 6.28
N SER A 262 12.65 15.96 5.46
CA SER A 262 13.46 15.49 4.33
C SER A 262 13.69 16.54 3.25
N THR A 263 12.98 17.68 3.26
CA THR A 263 13.29 18.83 2.39
C THR A 263 14.50 19.64 2.85
N LYS A 264 15.14 19.22 3.96
CA LYS A 264 16.33 19.84 4.55
C LYS A 264 17.37 18.79 4.94
N CYS A 265 17.32 17.57 4.39
CA CYS A 265 18.15 16.48 4.86
C CYS A 265 19.60 16.53 4.36
N CYS A 266 19.98 17.49 3.51
CA CYS A 266 21.36 17.71 3.09
C CYS A 266 21.95 18.97 3.76
N SER A 267 23.16 18.88 4.29
CA SER A 267 23.92 20.03 4.81
C SER A 267 25.43 19.79 4.64
N GLU A 268 26.17 20.83 4.24
CA GLU A 268 27.65 20.78 4.14
C GLU A 268 28.31 20.75 5.54
N ASP A 269 27.66 21.31 6.56
CA ASP A 269 28.16 21.32 7.94
C ASP A 269 27.99 19.99 8.67
N SER A 270 27.36 18.99 8.02
CA SER A 270 27.15 17.67 8.60
C SER A 270 28.45 16.87 8.64
N VAL A 271 28.66 16.13 9.73
CA VAL A 271 29.90 15.37 9.94
C VAL A 271 29.84 13.99 9.27
N ASP A 272 28.78 13.22 9.55
CA ASP A 272 28.62 11.85 9.06
C ASP A 272 27.14 11.41 9.05
N ILE A 273 26.89 10.21 8.53
CA ILE A 273 25.55 9.59 8.50
C ILE A 273 25.14 9.08 9.90
N ILE A 274 26.11 8.72 10.74
CA ILE A 274 25.90 8.00 12.01
C ILE A 274 25.24 8.92 13.03
N SER A 275 25.60 10.20 13.01
CA SER A 275 25.12 11.26 13.89
C SER A 275 23.65 11.64 13.64
N GLY A 276 23.06 11.21 12.51
CA GLY A 276 21.68 11.53 12.13
C GLY A 276 21.55 12.76 11.22
N PRO A 277 20.32 13.10 10.77
CA PRO A 277 20.10 14.20 9.82
C PRO A 277 20.35 15.59 10.42
N PRO A 278 20.77 16.59 9.62
CA PRO A 278 21.01 16.51 8.17
C PRO A 278 22.29 15.75 7.83
N PHE A 279 22.44 15.32 6.58
CA PHE A 279 23.55 14.49 6.11
C PHE A 279 24.48 15.25 5.15
N PRO A 280 25.76 14.85 5.05
CA PRO A 280 26.66 15.38 4.03
C PRO A 280 26.15 15.08 2.61
N PRO A 281 26.49 15.91 1.60
CA PRO A 281 26.25 15.56 0.21
C PRO A 281 27.00 14.28 -0.19
N ASN A 282 26.50 13.55 -1.19
CA ASN A 282 27.11 12.31 -1.70
C ASN A 282 27.41 11.26 -0.61
N SER A 283 26.47 11.04 0.30
CA SER A 283 26.64 10.15 1.45
C SER A 283 25.98 8.78 1.29
N PHE A 284 24.92 8.65 0.48
CA PHE A 284 24.17 7.40 0.33
C PHE A 284 24.42 6.69 -1.00
N ASP A 285 24.59 5.38 -0.94
CA ASP A 285 24.69 4.50 -2.12
C ASP A 285 23.35 4.39 -2.83
N LYS A 286 22.25 4.38 -2.04
CA LYS A 286 20.88 4.35 -2.56
C LYS A 286 19.97 5.32 -1.83
N VAL A 287 19.05 5.93 -2.57
CA VAL A 287 18.00 6.80 -2.02
C VAL A 287 16.64 6.35 -2.52
N LEU A 288 15.75 5.97 -1.61
CA LEU A 288 14.33 5.74 -1.88
C LEU A 288 13.54 7.00 -1.53
N LEU A 289 12.90 7.57 -2.55
CA LEU A 289 11.90 8.63 -2.42
C LEU A 289 10.51 8.07 -2.75
N ASP A 290 9.90 7.42 -1.76
CA ASP A 290 8.46 7.06 -1.76
C ASP A 290 7.65 8.31 -1.41
N ALA A 291 7.42 9.15 -2.41
CA ALA A 291 7.02 10.53 -2.16
C ALA A 291 5.56 10.62 -1.67
N PRO A 292 5.25 11.54 -0.73
CA PRO A 292 3.88 11.85 -0.40
C PRO A 292 3.15 12.32 -1.66
N CYS A 293 2.01 11.71 -1.95
CA CYS A 293 1.27 11.93 -3.19
C CYS A 293 -0.23 11.99 -2.92
N SER A 294 -1.00 12.30 -3.97
CA SER A 294 -2.46 12.36 -3.91
C SER A 294 -3.15 11.01 -3.64
N GLY A 295 -2.45 9.88 -3.72
CA GLY A 295 -3.00 8.56 -3.41
C GLY A 295 -4.18 8.14 -4.29
N LEU A 296 -4.32 8.72 -5.49
CA LEU A 296 -5.44 8.44 -6.41
C LEU A 296 -5.43 7.02 -6.98
N GLY A 297 -4.35 6.25 -6.77
CA GLY A 297 -4.24 4.87 -7.24
C GLY A 297 -4.73 3.83 -6.23
N GLN A 298 -5.11 4.21 -5.01
CA GLN A 298 -5.55 3.24 -3.99
C GLN A 298 -6.81 2.49 -4.46
N ARG A 299 -6.90 1.19 -4.15
CA ARG A 299 -8.03 0.33 -4.55
C ARG A 299 -8.43 -0.65 -3.44
N PRO A 300 -9.75 -0.84 -3.18
CA PRO A 300 -10.87 -0.10 -3.77
C PRO A 300 -10.94 1.33 -3.19
N GLN A 301 -11.12 2.33 -4.06
CA GLN A 301 -11.35 3.73 -3.65
C GLN A 301 -12.84 4.02 -3.69
N LEU A 302 -13.51 3.79 -2.55
CA LEU A 302 -14.95 4.01 -2.42
C LEU A 302 -15.33 5.49 -2.24
N VAL A 303 -14.44 6.27 -1.63
CA VAL A 303 -14.59 7.71 -1.42
C VAL A 303 -13.25 8.39 -1.67
N ASN A 304 -13.29 9.57 -2.29
CA ASN A 304 -12.11 10.38 -2.52
C ASN A 304 -12.41 11.85 -2.15
N LYS A 305 -11.60 12.43 -1.26
CA LYS A 305 -11.73 13.81 -0.78
C LYS A 305 -10.74 14.77 -1.44
N MET A 306 -9.95 14.30 -2.41
CA MET A 306 -8.97 15.12 -3.11
C MET A 306 -9.67 16.16 -3.97
N THR A 307 -9.19 17.40 -3.89
CA THR A 307 -9.61 18.49 -4.77
C THR A 307 -8.50 18.78 -5.79
N PRO A 308 -8.80 19.38 -6.96
CA PRO A 308 -7.78 19.77 -7.92
C PRO A 308 -6.67 20.64 -7.32
N LYS A 309 -7.02 21.52 -6.37
CA LYS A 309 -6.05 22.35 -5.63
C LYS A 309 -5.07 21.50 -4.81
N ILE A 310 -5.58 20.50 -4.09
CA ILE A 310 -4.76 19.59 -3.28
C ILE A 310 -3.85 18.76 -4.19
N ILE A 311 -4.39 18.16 -5.24
CA ILE A 311 -3.61 17.35 -6.20
C ILE A 311 -2.47 18.17 -6.80
N ASN A 312 -2.75 19.40 -7.24
CA ASN A 312 -1.74 20.29 -7.82
C ASN A 312 -0.67 20.78 -6.82
N SER A 313 -0.87 20.60 -5.51
CA SER A 313 0.10 21.02 -4.50
C SER A 313 1.24 20.01 -4.29
N TYR A 314 0.98 18.72 -4.51
CA TYR A 314 1.95 17.65 -4.24
C TYR A 314 3.23 17.75 -5.06
N LYS A 315 3.13 18.11 -6.35
CA LYS A 315 4.29 18.26 -7.24
C LYS A 315 5.35 19.21 -6.68
N PHE A 316 4.96 20.27 -5.96
CA PHE A 316 5.92 21.23 -5.40
C PHE A 316 6.71 20.63 -4.25
N VAL A 317 6.07 19.87 -3.37
CA VAL A 317 6.73 19.18 -2.27
C VAL A 317 7.62 18.06 -2.81
N GLN A 318 7.13 17.29 -3.78
CA GLN A 318 7.89 16.23 -4.45
C GLN A 318 9.16 16.77 -5.11
N ARG A 319 9.10 17.91 -5.81
CA ARG A 319 10.28 18.58 -6.38
C ARG A 319 11.33 18.98 -5.34
N LYS A 320 10.90 19.49 -4.18
CA LYS A 320 11.82 19.84 -3.08
C LYS A 320 12.49 18.59 -2.51
N LEU A 321 11.71 17.54 -2.24
CA LEU A 321 12.23 16.27 -1.75
C LEU A 321 13.21 15.64 -2.76
N PHE A 322 12.88 15.66 -4.05
CA PHE A 322 13.73 15.12 -5.09
C PHE A 322 15.05 15.88 -5.18
N ALA A 323 15.03 17.21 -5.10
CA ALA A 323 16.26 18.01 -5.11
C ALA A 323 17.21 17.63 -3.96
N GLU A 324 16.69 17.41 -2.75
CA GLU A 324 17.49 16.95 -1.61
C GLU A 324 18.00 15.52 -1.78
N ALA A 325 17.16 14.63 -2.33
CA ALA A 325 17.52 13.25 -2.65
C ALA A 325 18.76 13.19 -3.57
N VAL A 326 18.82 14.07 -4.57
CA VAL A 326 19.94 14.16 -5.52
C VAL A 326 21.23 14.65 -4.86
N LYS A 327 21.15 15.57 -3.90
CA LYS A 327 22.32 16.09 -3.19
C LYS A 327 22.99 15.04 -2.33
N VAL A 328 22.21 14.28 -1.56
CA VAL A 328 22.73 13.25 -0.64
C VAL A 328 23.13 11.95 -1.34
N LEU A 329 22.68 11.71 -2.57
CA LEU A 329 23.06 10.54 -3.36
C LEU A 329 24.51 10.62 -3.85
N LYS A 330 25.29 9.55 -3.66
CA LYS A 330 26.65 9.41 -4.21
C LYS A 330 26.64 9.42 -5.74
N VAL A 331 27.75 9.87 -6.34
CA VAL A 331 28.03 9.58 -7.75
C VAL A 331 28.10 8.06 -7.94
N GLY A 332 27.46 7.55 -8.99
CA GLY A 332 27.23 6.12 -9.23
C GLY A 332 26.09 5.51 -8.40
N GLY A 333 25.55 6.24 -7.43
CA GLY A 333 24.45 5.78 -6.58
C GLY A 333 23.12 5.68 -7.32
N LYS A 334 22.21 4.85 -6.78
CA LYS A 334 20.88 4.60 -7.35
C LYS A 334 19.79 5.36 -6.60
N LEU A 335 18.96 6.10 -7.32
CA LEU A 335 17.80 6.80 -6.75
C LEU A 335 16.50 6.25 -7.33
N ILE A 336 15.57 5.91 -6.43
CA ILE A 336 14.29 5.33 -6.77
C ILE A 336 13.22 6.34 -6.35
N TYR A 337 12.41 6.76 -7.32
CA TYR A 337 11.23 7.57 -7.09
C TYR A 337 9.98 6.70 -7.25
N SER A 338 9.06 6.77 -6.29
CA SER A 338 7.79 6.06 -6.40
C SER A 338 6.61 6.82 -5.80
N THR A 339 5.42 6.53 -6.32
CA THR A 339 4.15 7.08 -5.82
C THR A 339 3.04 6.03 -5.92
N CYS A 340 2.02 6.15 -5.06
CA CYS A 340 0.78 5.37 -5.16
C CYS A 340 -0.37 6.18 -5.80
N THR A 341 -0.02 7.03 -6.77
CA THR A 341 -0.98 7.82 -7.54
C THR A 341 -0.90 7.51 -9.03
N ILE A 342 -1.97 7.84 -9.73
CA ILE A 342 -2.10 7.76 -11.18
C ILE A 342 -2.04 9.16 -11.84
N ALA A 343 -1.77 10.21 -11.07
CA ALA A 343 -1.67 11.56 -11.59
C ALA A 343 -0.38 11.75 -12.41
N GLU A 344 -0.51 12.08 -13.69
CA GLU A 344 0.62 12.33 -14.59
C GLU A 344 1.55 13.46 -14.12
N GLN A 345 1.01 14.46 -13.41
CA GLN A 345 1.75 15.59 -12.86
C GLN A 345 2.73 15.19 -11.74
N GLU A 346 2.42 14.11 -11.03
CA GLU A 346 3.24 13.53 -9.97
C GLU A 346 4.16 12.43 -10.53
N ASN A 347 3.87 11.88 -11.72
CA ASN A 347 4.58 10.75 -12.29
C ASN A 347 5.43 11.18 -13.50
N GLU A 348 4.96 10.96 -14.73
CA GLU A 348 5.73 11.18 -15.95
C GLU A 348 6.23 12.62 -16.10
N CYS A 349 5.38 13.61 -15.79
CA CYS A 349 5.79 15.02 -15.85
C CYS A 349 6.81 15.39 -14.76
N MET A 350 6.81 14.69 -13.63
CA MET A 350 7.83 14.83 -12.59
C MET A 350 9.18 14.30 -13.11
N ILE A 351 9.19 13.14 -13.77
CA ILE A 351 10.41 12.56 -14.36
C ILE A 351 10.96 13.46 -15.47
N ALA A 352 10.11 14.00 -16.34
CA ALA A 352 10.54 14.94 -17.37
C ALA A 352 11.20 16.19 -16.76
N TRP A 353 10.62 16.74 -15.69
CA TRP A 353 11.21 17.87 -14.95
C TRP A 353 12.56 17.51 -14.31
N VAL A 354 12.70 16.29 -13.75
CA VAL A 354 13.95 15.82 -13.15
C VAL A 354 15.07 15.78 -14.20
N LEU A 355 14.80 15.22 -15.37
CA LEU A 355 15.80 15.07 -16.44
C LEU A 355 16.23 16.40 -17.03
N ASP A 356 15.33 17.38 -17.09
CA ASP A 356 15.65 18.76 -17.47
C ASP A 356 16.47 19.48 -16.39
N LYS A 357 16.07 19.34 -15.12
CA LYS A 357 16.67 20.09 -14.00
C LYS A 357 18.03 19.54 -13.56
N PHE A 358 18.24 18.23 -13.68
CA PHE A 358 19.43 17.51 -13.21
C PHE A 358 20.05 16.72 -14.36
N PRO A 359 20.81 17.36 -15.27
CA PRO A 359 21.34 16.71 -16.47
C PRO A 359 22.36 15.59 -16.17
N PHE A 360 22.92 15.58 -14.97
CA PHE A 360 23.80 14.53 -14.46
C PHE A 360 23.05 13.35 -13.84
N LEU A 361 21.72 13.36 -13.81
CA LEU A 361 20.94 12.16 -13.53
C LEU A 361 20.56 11.47 -14.83
N LYS A 362 20.89 10.18 -14.91
CA LYS A 362 20.47 9.33 -16.01
C LYS A 362 19.33 8.42 -15.56
N LEU A 363 18.21 8.46 -16.29
CA LEU A 363 17.14 7.48 -16.13
C LEU A 363 17.67 6.10 -16.52
N ILE A 364 17.35 5.09 -15.72
CA ILE A 364 17.67 3.69 -15.98
C ILE A 364 16.41 2.83 -15.89
N PRO A 365 16.37 1.66 -16.55
CA PRO A 365 15.29 0.71 -16.35
C PRO A 365 15.05 0.39 -14.87
N SER A 366 13.82 0.56 -14.40
CA SER A 366 13.40 0.20 -13.04
C SER A 366 13.17 -1.31 -12.94
N GLU A 367 14.22 -2.10 -13.16
CA GLU A 367 14.16 -3.56 -13.13
C GLU A 367 13.86 -4.09 -11.71
N PRO A 368 13.02 -5.14 -11.56
CA PRO A 368 12.33 -5.86 -12.63
C PRO A 368 11.15 -5.05 -13.22
N LEU A 369 11.05 -4.99 -14.56
CA LEU A 369 9.96 -4.29 -15.26
C LEU A 369 8.71 -5.17 -15.39
N LEU A 370 7.84 -5.09 -14.39
CA LEU A 370 6.60 -5.88 -14.30
C LEU A 370 5.33 -5.05 -14.54
N GLY A 371 5.42 -3.72 -14.35
CA GLY A 371 4.36 -2.78 -14.71
C GLY A 371 4.38 -2.39 -16.19
N GLY A 372 3.35 -1.65 -16.60
CA GLY A 372 3.28 -1.05 -17.93
C GLY A 372 4.29 0.10 -18.10
N PRO A 373 4.45 0.63 -19.31
CA PRO A 373 5.34 1.75 -19.55
C PRO A 373 4.74 3.06 -19.03
N GLY A 374 5.52 4.14 -19.02
CA GLY A 374 5.01 5.49 -18.77
C GLY A 374 3.98 5.92 -19.83
N LEU A 375 3.09 6.86 -19.51
CA LEU A 375 2.07 7.35 -20.44
C LEU A 375 2.65 8.07 -21.68
N LYS A 376 1.97 7.93 -22.83
CA LYS A 376 2.26 8.65 -24.08
C LYS A 376 2.04 10.15 -23.91
N ASN A 377 2.88 10.97 -24.55
CA ASN A 377 2.73 12.43 -24.62
C ASN A 377 2.70 13.16 -23.25
N LYS A 378 3.40 12.63 -22.24
CA LYS A 378 3.50 13.23 -20.88
C LYS A 378 4.92 13.68 -20.49
N GLY A 379 5.73 14.01 -21.48
CA GLY A 379 7.07 14.58 -21.31
C GLY A 379 8.23 13.58 -21.43
N LEU A 380 7.94 12.28 -21.48
CA LEU A 380 8.94 11.23 -21.71
C LEU A 380 8.86 10.73 -23.16
N ASN A 381 10.03 10.53 -23.79
CA ASN A 381 10.12 9.85 -25.08
C ASN A 381 9.89 8.33 -24.95
N GLU A 382 9.79 7.60 -26.06
CA GLU A 382 9.45 6.16 -26.02
C GLU A 382 10.46 5.31 -25.24
N GLU A 383 11.75 5.57 -25.39
CA GLU A 383 12.80 4.87 -24.66
C GLU A 383 12.68 5.11 -23.14
N GLN A 384 12.49 6.36 -22.74
CA GLN A 384 12.31 6.74 -21.34
C GLN A 384 11.02 6.15 -20.74
N ARG A 385 9.94 6.07 -21.53
CA ARG A 385 8.68 5.44 -21.11
C ARG A 385 8.86 3.94 -20.82
N LEU A 386 9.74 3.25 -21.55
CA LEU A 386 10.10 1.87 -21.27
C LEU A 386 10.97 1.74 -20.01
N MET A 387 11.75 2.76 -19.64
CA MET A 387 12.60 2.67 -18.44
C MET A 387 11.81 2.80 -17.13
N VAL A 388 10.70 3.53 -17.12
CA VAL A 388 9.80 3.62 -15.95
C VAL A 388 8.79 2.49 -15.94
N GLN A 389 8.11 2.29 -14.81
CA GLN A 389 6.97 1.37 -14.76
C GLN A 389 5.76 1.95 -14.02
N ARG A 390 4.60 1.76 -14.65
CA ARG A 390 3.28 2.23 -14.21
C ARG A 390 2.35 1.04 -14.02
N PHE A 391 1.70 0.99 -12.87
CA PHE A 391 0.67 -0.01 -12.57
C PHE A 391 -0.70 0.65 -12.73
N GLY A 392 -1.57 0.01 -13.50
CA GLY A 392 -2.88 0.53 -13.84
C GLY A 392 -3.57 -0.29 -14.91
N PRO A 393 -4.80 0.09 -15.29
CA PRO A 393 -5.61 -0.69 -16.20
C PRO A 393 -5.38 -0.35 -17.67
N VAL A 394 -4.49 0.59 -17.97
CA VAL A 394 -4.22 1.06 -19.33
C VAL A 394 -3.24 0.10 -19.99
N ASP A 395 -3.67 -0.45 -21.12
CA ASP A 395 -2.83 -1.31 -21.95
C ASP A 395 -1.98 -0.46 -22.89
N ASP A 396 -0.73 -0.90 -23.10
CA ASP A 396 0.17 -0.31 -24.07
C ASP A 396 0.90 -1.41 -24.85
N GLU A 397 0.90 -1.27 -26.17
CA GLU A 397 1.49 -2.23 -27.09
C GLU A 397 3.01 -2.37 -26.91
N ILE A 398 3.69 -1.32 -26.43
CA ILE A 398 5.16 -1.36 -26.26
C ILE A 398 5.61 -2.26 -25.10
N ARG A 399 4.72 -2.54 -24.13
CA ARG A 399 4.96 -3.52 -23.07
C ARG A 399 3.63 -4.12 -22.60
N PRO A 400 3.26 -5.30 -23.11
CA PRO A 400 2.14 -6.07 -22.59
C PRO A 400 2.37 -6.44 -21.13
N VAL A 401 1.35 -6.25 -20.29
CA VAL A 401 1.42 -6.49 -18.85
C VAL A 401 0.50 -7.65 -18.48
N GLN A 402 0.96 -8.53 -17.58
CA GLN A 402 0.11 -9.60 -17.06
C GLN A 402 -1.02 -9.05 -16.17
N ASN A 403 -2.16 -9.71 -16.16
CA ASN A 403 -3.33 -9.27 -15.39
C ASN A 403 -3.04 -9.10 -13.89
N LEU A 404 -2.12 -9.91 -13.32
CA LEU A 404 -1.67 -9.79 -11.93
C LEU A 404 -1.19 -8.35 -11.60
N TYR A 405 -0.41 -7.74 -12.49
CA TYR A 405 0.15 -6.39 -12.29
C TYR A 405 -0.81 -5.29 -12.76
N LYS A 406 -1.67 -5.55 -13.77
CA LYS A 406 -2.72 -4.60 -14.18
C LYS A 406 -3.81 -4.46 -13.11
N ASN A 407 -4.18 -5.58 -12.49
CA ASN A 407 -5.20 -5.62 -11.45
C ASN A 407 -4.62 -5.39 -10.04
N SER A 408 -3.61 -4.52 -9.92
CA SER A 408 -3.11 -4.02 -8.63
C SER A 408 -3.64 -2.62 -8.32
N ILE A 409 -3.16 -1.98 -7.25
CA ILE A 409 -3.35 -0.53 -7.09
C ILE A 409 -2.65 0.24 -8.22
N GLY A 410 -3.05 1.50 -8.41
CA GLY A 410 -2.33 2.47 -9.23
C GLY A 410 -1.03 2.88 -8.55
N PHE A 411 0.08 2.75 -9.28
CA PHE A 411 1.42 2.98 -8.74
C PHE A 411 2.40 3.38 -9.84
N PHE A 412 3.47 4.06 -9.49
CA PHE A 412 4.51 4.46 -10.43
C PHE A 412 5.90 4.31 -9.80
N ILE A 413 6.88 3.86 -10.59
CA ILE A 413 8.27 3.71 -10.19
C ILE A 413 9.17 4.22 -11.31
N ALA A 414 10.18 5.02 -10.94
CA ALA A 414 11.28 5.42 -11.80
C ALA A 414 12.60 5.23 -11.06
N ALA A 415 13.65 4.85 -11.78
CA ALA A 415 14.99 4.65 -11.24
C ALA A 415 16.01 5.50 -11.99
N PHE A 416 16.99 6.02 -11.26
CA PHE A 416 18.04 6.88 -11.78
C PHE A 416 19.40 6.45 -11.25
N VAL A 417 20.44 6.77 -12.01
CA VAL A 417 21.84 6.77 -11.54
C VAL A 417 22.40 8.18 -11.64
N LYS A 418 23.20 8.58 -10.64
CA LYS A 418 23.91 9.87 -10.67
C LYS A 418 25.25 9.72 -11.36
N LEU A 419 25.45 10.46 -12.44
CA LEU A 419 26.70 10.52 -13.18
C LEU A 419 27.67 11.51 -12.53
N PRO A 420 28.99 11.36 -12.75
CA PRO A 420 29.94 12.42 -12.45
C PRO A 420 29.58 13.69 -13.24
N LEU A 421 29.72 14.84 -12.60
CA LEU A 421 29.52 16.16 -13.22
C LEU A 421 30.64 16.51 -14.20
#